data_AF-I0L492-F1
#
_entry.id   AF-I0L492-F1
#
_cell.length_a   1.000
_cell.length_b   1.000
_cell.length_c   1.000
_cell.angle_alpha   90.00
_cell.angle_beta   90.00
_cell.angle_gamma   90.00
#
_symmetry.space_group_name_H-M   'P 1'
#
loop_
_entity.id
_entity.type
_entity.pdbx_description
1 polymer ?
#
loop_
_entity_poly.entity_id
_entity_poly.type
_entity_poly.pdbx_seq_one_letter_code
_entity_poly.pdbx_strand_id
1 'polypeptide(L)'
;MSATIALVGATGGVGRHALAHLLAWGVDDVRAGARDPARLDVDDPRVQARAVDVTDPASLDAFCAGCHTVVNCAGPATSIGDTVARAAARCGADYVDAAGDDPLHAAVSALPGATDRVAVLSAGLMPGLSGLLPAHLAAQAPGARRMTGYVGGRDGFTPGAALDFLAAGTAEYGEPSAAWRDGARRSHALAARAEVPVPFFDEPVLVQPYLSTETERLARRLGLTDVDWWSAFAGSRLPAALAAGARRARDGATAAQLADAAAQLCRAAELDTFGRPRYQLLVVELTGPADARVLVCRGTGANGLTGAAVALGALAVAAGDVPPGVHHLAEAVDPDWAVDLLRTSPAVTSLRVEDGPLGSYDLIEEGVA
;
A
#
# COMPACT_ATOMS: atom_id res chain seq x y z
N MET A 1 -29.79 -2.95 -10.94
CA MET A 1 -29.57 -2.47 -9.56
C MET A 1 -28.14 -1.97 -9.51
N SER A 2 -27.90 -0.73 -9.08
CA SER A 2 -26.52 -0.22 -8.96
C SER A 2 -25.80 -1.01 -7.86
N ALA A 3 -24.55 -1.40 -8.10
CA ALA A 3 -23.77 -2.17 -7.14
C ALA A 3 -23.20 -1.23 -6.06
N THR A 4 -23.85 -1.18 -4.89
CA THR A 4 -23.40 -0.34 -3.77
C THR A 4 -22.05 -0.78 -3.23
N ILE A 5 -21.07 0.13 -3.20
CA ILE A 5 -19.77 -0.06 -2.55
C ILE A 5 -19.80 0.61 -1.17
N ALA A 6 -19.52 -0.15 -0.11
CA ALA A 6 -19.49 0.36 1.25
C ALA A 6 -18.05 0.61 1.70
N LEU A 7 -17.69 1.88 1.91
CA LEU A 7 -16.33 2.29 2.28
C LEU A 7 -16.23 2.58 3.78
N VAL A 8 -15.54 1.72 4.52
CA VAL A 8 -15.26 1.91 5.95
C VAL A 8 -14.02 2.81 6.11
N GLY A 9 -14.12 3.87 6.92
CA GLY A 9 -13.01 4.79 7.17
C GLY A 9 -12.94 5.96 6.17
N ALA A 10 -14.06 6.37 5.58
CA ALA A 10 -14.14 7.37 4.51
C ALA A 10 -13.60 8.77 4.86
N THR A 11 -13.45 9.10 6.15
CA THR A 11 -12.89 10.38 6.61
C THR A 11 -11.40 10.32 6.96
N GLY A 12 -10.78 9.14 6.89
CA GLY A 12 -9.35 8.93 7.13
C GLY A 12 -8.47 9.33 5.94
N GLY A 13 -7.15 9.28 6.12
CA GLY A 13 -6.19 9.63 5.09
C GLY A 13 -6.39 8.83 3.79
N VAL A 14 -6.40 7.51 3.88
CA VAL A 14 -6.64 6.61 2.74
C VAL A 14 -8.07 6.71 2.24
N GLY A 15 -9.06 6.61 3.15
CA GLY A 15 -10.48 6.55 2.78
C GLY A 15 -10.98 7.77 2.00
N ARG A 16 -10.50 8.98 2.30
CA ARG A 16 -10.85 10.17 1.50
C ARG A 16 -10.36 10.06 0.06
N HIS A 17 -9.13 9.58 -0.14
CA HIS A 17 -8.59 9.34 -1.47
C HIS A 17 -9.30 8.19 -2.17
N ALA A 18 -9.58 7.09 -1.48
CA ALA A 18 -10.34 5.96 -2.05
C ALA A 18 -11.72 6.42 -2.53
N LEU A 19 -12.46 7.18 -1.71
CA LEU A 19 -13.75 7.76 -2.10
C LEU A 19 -13.63 8.63 -3.36
N ALA A 20 -12.65 9.54 -3.40
CA ALA A 20 -12.43 10.39 -4.56
C ALA A 20 -12.14 9.58 -5.84
N HIS A 21 -11.33 8.51 -5.75
CA HIS A 21 -11.04 7.65 -6.89
C HIS A 21 -12.24 6.83 -7.33
N LEU A 22 -13.00 6.23 -6.40
CA LEU A 22 -14.24 5.51 -6.72
C LEU A 22 -15.20 6.42 -7.52
N LEU A 23 -15.39 7.66 -7.07
CA LEU A 23 -16.24 8.63 -7.77
C LEU A 23 -15.67 9.06 -9.12
N ALA A 24 -14.37 9.30 -9.22
CA ALA A 24 -13.70 9.72 -10.46
C ALA A 24 -13.69 8.59 -11.51
N TRP A 25 -13.69 7.34 -11.07
CA TRP A 25 -13.69 6.15 -11.92
C TRP A 25 -15.09 5.54 -12.11
N GLY A 26 -16.15 6.32 -11.86
CA GLY A 26 -17.50 6.00 -12.31
C GLY A 26 -18.33 5.14 -11.38
N VAL A 27 -17.97 5.00 -10.10
CA VAL A 27 -18.84 4.34 -9.12
C VAL A 27 -20.04 5.24 -8.82
N ASP A 28 -21.24 4.70 -9.00
CA ASP A 28 -22.50 5.44 -8.94
C ASP A 28 -23.21 5.41 -7.57
N ASP A 29 -22.82 4.49 -6.67
CA ASP A 29 -23.42 4.39 -5.33
C ASP A 29 -22.38 3.97 -4.29
N VAL A 30 -21.98 4.92 -3.45
CA VAL A 30 -20.99 4.72 -2.39
C VAL A 30 -21.62 4.99 -1.03
N ARG A 31 -21.67 3.98 -0.18
CA ARG A 31 -21.98 4.13 1.24
C ARG A 31 -20.70 4.48 1.99
N ALA A 32 -20.52 5.76 2.32
CA ALA A 32 -19.32 6.26 2.98
C ALA A 32 -19.45 6.20 4.51
N GLY A 33 -18.69 5.28 5.11
CA GLY A 33 -18.70 4.98 6.54
C GLY A 33 -17.65 5.75 7.32
N ALA A 34 -18.07 6.43 8.38
CA ALA A 34 -17.18 6.99 9.40
C ALA A 34 -17.84 6.94 10.78
N ARG A 35 -17.04 7.00 11.85
CA ARG A 35 -17.57 7.14 13.22
C ARG A 35 -18.39 8.42 13.38
N ASP A 36 -17.93 9.49 12.75
CA ASP A 36 -18.62 10.77 12.67
C ASP A 36 -18.82 11.14 11.19
N PRO A 37 -20.01 10.86 10.63
CA PRO A 37 -20.33 11.15 9.24
C PRO A 37 -20.33 12.64 8.90
N ALA A 38 -20.52 13.53 9.88
CA ALA A 38 -20.52 14.98 9.65
C ALA A 38 -19.13 15.52 9.25
N ARG A 39 -18.07 14.72 9.46
CA ARG A 39 -16.70 15.04 9.02
C ARG A 39 -16.41 14.65 7.57
N LEU A 40 -17.37 14.00 6.90
CA LEU A 40 -17.26 13.71 5.48
C LEU A 40 -17.48 15.00 4.70
N ASP A 41 -16.44 15.42 3.99
CA ASP A 41 -16.42 16.68 3.25
C ASP A 41 -16.55 16.37 1.76
N VAL A 42 -17.70 15.81 1.38
CA VAL A 42 -18.06 15.45 0.01
C VAL A 42 -19.54 15.73 -0.21
N ASP A 43 -19.83 16.64 -1.14
CA ASP A 43 -21.18 16.95 -1.60
C ASP A 43 -21.37 16.34 -3.00
N ASP A 44 -21.69 15.04 -3.04
CA ASP A 44 -21.92 14.29 -4.27
C ASP A 44 -23.15 13.39 -4.07
N PRO A 45 -24.16 13.44 -4.98
CA PRO A 45 -25.40 12.67 -4.84
C PRO A 45 -25.19 11.15 -4.86
N ARG A 46 -24.04 10.67 -5.34
CA ARG A 46 -23.65 9.25 -5.34
C ARG A 46 -23.19 8.77 -3.98
N VAL A 47 -22.98 9.68 -3.01
CA VAL A 47 -22.39 9.37 -1.71
C VAL A 47 -23.44 9.41 -0.60
N GLN A 48 -23.56 8.31 0.12
CA GLN A 48 -24.41 8.18 1.30
C GLN A 48 -23.56 8.08 2.56
N ALA A 49 -23.41 9.19 3.29
CA ALA A 49 -22.69 9.20 4.56
C ALA A 49 -23.44 8.39 5.63
N ARG A 50 -22.77 7.45 6.29
CA ARG A 50 -23.34 6.60 7.34
C ARG A 50 -22.39 6.46 8.53
N ALA A 51 -22.96 6.43 9.73
CA ALA A 51 -22.21 6.14 10.94
C ALA A 51 -21.82 4.65 10.94
N VAL A 52 -20.56 4.37 11.23
CA VAL A 52 -20.08 3.00 11.46
C VAL A 52 -18.96 3.01 12.50
N ASP A 53 -19.07 2.13 13.48
CA ASP A 53 -18.04 1.85 14.46
C ASP A 53 -17.52 0.42 14.26
N VAL A 54 -16.25 0.29 13.89
CA VAL A 54 -15.60 -1.01 13.66
C VAL A 54 -15.47 -1.85 14.94
N THR A 55 -15.64 -1.24 16.11
CA THR A 55 -15.62 -1.93 17.40
C THR A 55 -17.00 -2.42 17.85
N ASP A 56 -18.06 -2.05 17.13
CA ASP A 56 -19.43 -2.52 17.37
C ASP A 56 -19.88 -3.46 16.23
N PRO A 57 -19.97 -4.78 16.47
CA PRO A 57 -20.41 -5.73 15.47
C PRO A 57 -21.79 -5.44 14.87
N ALA A 58 -22.73 -4.90 15.66
CA ALA A 58 -24.07 -4.58 15.15
C ALA A 58 -24.05 -3.36 14.23
N SER A 59 -23.21 -2.37 14.56
CA SER A 59 -22.96 -1.20 13.70
C SER A 59 -22.36 -1.64 12.36
N LEU A 60 -21.36 -2.52 12.39
CA LEU A 60 -20.74 -3.08 11.18
C LEU A 60 -21.72 -3.87 10.32
N ASP A 61 -22.51 -4.77 10.92
CA ASP A 61 -23.48 -5.59 10.18
C ASP A 61 -24.55 -4.70 9.52
N ALA A 62 -25.06 -3.70 10.24
CA ALA A 62 -26.01 -2.73 9.68
C ALA A 62 -25.40 -1.92 8.53
N PHE A 63 -24.11 -1.56 8.64
CA PHE A 63 -23.41 -0.84 7.59
C PHE A 63 -23.15 -1.70 6.34
N CYS A 64 -22.81 -2.98 6.52
CA CYS A 64 -22.52 -3.91 5.42
C CYS A 64 -23.79 -4.44 4.74
N ALA A 65 -24.94 -4.46 5.43
CA ALA A 65 -26.18 -5.00 4.91
C ALA A 65 -26.59 -4.38 3.56
N GLY A 66 -26.86 -5.25 2.58
CA GLY A 66 -27.30 -4.89 1.24
C GLY A 66 -26.22 -4.32 0.32
N CYS A 67 -24.95 -4.33 0.73
CA CYS A 67 -23.83 -3.87 -0.09
C CYS A 67 -23.28 -5.02 -0.92
N HIS A 68 -22.74 -4.70 -2.10
CA HIS A 68 -22.14 -5.70 -3.00
C HIS A 68 -20.68 -5.93 -2.62
N THR A 69 -19.96 -4.83 -2.36
CA THR A 69 -18.55 -4.86 -1.96
C THR A 69 -18.36 -3.98 -0.73
N VAL A 70 -17.63 -4.50 0.26
CA VAL A 70 -17.19 -3.75 1.44
C VAL A 70 -15.70 -3.48 1.31
N VAL A 71 -15.34 -2.21 1.36
CA VAL A 71 -13.98 -1.70 1.23
C VAL A 71 -13.51 -1.18 2.58
N ASN A 72 -12.45 -1.75 3.13
CA ASN A 72 -11.88 -1.33 4.40
C ASN A 72 -10.67 -0.41 4.20
N CYS A 73 -10.79 0.83 4.69
CA CYS A 73 -9.71 1.81 4.82
C CYS A 73 -9.57 2.31 6.26
N ALA A 74 -10.22 1.65 7.24
CA ALA A 74 -10.07 2.01 8.64
C ALA A 74 -8.71 1.53 9.17
N GLY A 75 -8.17 2.29 10.12
CA GLY A 75 -6.92 1.95 10.79
C GLY A 75 -6.98 2.20 12.29
N PRO A 76 -6.03 1.64 13.07
CA PRO A 76 -4.89 0.84 12.60
C PRO A 76 -5.31 -0.56 12.11
N ALA A 77 -4.78 -0.99 10.96
CA ALA A 77 -5.10 -2.28 10.34
C ALA A 77 -4.76 -3.46 11.26
N THR A 78 -3.63 -3.39 11.97
CA THR A 78 -3.19 -4.43 12.91
C THR A 78 -4.14 -4.64 14.09
N SER A 79 -4.86 -3.59 14.50
CA SER A 79 -5.86 -3.68 15.56
C SER A 79 -7.22 -4.14 15.04
N ILE A 80 -7.56 -3.79 13.80
CA ILE A 80 -8.84 -4.16 13.18
C ILE A 80 -8.83 -5.62 12.74
N GLY A 81 -7.70 -6.11 12.21
CA GLY A 81 -7.55 -7.47 11.71
C GLY A 81 -8.64 -7.81 10.68
N ASP A 82 -9.30 -8.95 10.85
CA ASP A 82 -10.36 -9.44 9.96
C ASP A 82 -11.77 -9.02 10.40
N THR A 83 -11.91 -8.09 11.34
CA THR A 83 -13.20 -7.70 11.92
C THR A 83 -14.21 -7.24 10.86
N VAL A 84 -13.76 -6.41 9.90
CA VAL A 84 -14.61 -5.91 8.81
C VAL A 84 -14.89 -7.01 7.78
N ALA A 85 -13.91 -7.85 7.46
CA ALA A 85 -14.08 -8.99 6.57
C ALA A 85 -15.15 -9.98 7.09
N ARG A 86 -15.18 -10.23 8.41
CA ARG A 86 -16.21 -11.07 9.05
C ARG A 86 -17.61 -10.48 8.88
N ALA A 87 -17.77 -9.16 9.00
CA ALA A 87 -19.05 -8.49 8.79
C ALA A 87 -19.50 -8.56 7.32
N ALA A 88 -18.57 -8.29 6.39
CA ALA A 88 -18.82 -8.45 4.95
C ALA A 88 -19.28 -9.88 4.61
N ALA A 89 -18.58 -10.89 5.12
CA ALA A 89 -18.92 -12.31 4.91
C ALA A 89 -20.31 -12.66 5.47
N ARG A 90 -20.67 -12.20 6.69
CA ARG A 90 -22.01 -12.39 7.25
C ARG A 90 -23.11 -11.77 6.40
N CYS A 91 -22.83 -10.63 5.76
CA CYS A 91 -23.75 -9.96 4.85
C CYS A 91 -23.73 -10.50 3.42
N GLY A 92 -22.83 -11.44 3.11
CA GLY A 92 -22.65 -11.98 1.77
C GLY A 92 -22.10 -10.98 0.75
N ALA A 93 -21.31 -10.01 1.21
CA ALA A 93 -20.63 -9.03 0.37
C ALA A 93 -19.20 -9.49 0.03
N ASP A 94 -18.71 -9.08 -1.14
CA ASP A 94 -17.29 -9.17 -1.48
C ASP A 94 -16.48 -8.17 -0.64
N TYR A 95 -15.16 -8.35 -0.58
CA TYR A 95 -14.32 -7.62 0.35
C TYR A 95 -13.06 -7.06 -0.32
N VAL A 96 -12.69 -5.83 0.05
CA VAL A 96 -11.40 -5.23 -0.32
C VAL A 96 -10.76 -4.59 0.90
N ASP A 97 -9.47 -4.82 1.12
CA ASP A 97 -8.73 -4.21 2.24
C ASP A 97 -7.45 -3.53 1.75
N ALA A 98 -7.18 -2.33 2.27
CA ALA A 98 -5.96 -1.58 1.98
C ALA A 98 -4.69 -2.25 2.51
N ALA A 99 -4.80 -3.15 3.49
CA ALA A 99 -3.69 -3.72 4.23
C ALA A 99 -3.83 -5.24 4.40
N GLY A 100 -2.98 -5.81 5.26
CA GLY A 100 -3.21 -7.10 5.88
C GLY A 100 -2.23 -8.22 5.51
N ASP A 101 -1.69 -8.22 4.28
CA ASP A 101 -0.74 -9.22 3.76
C ASP A 101 -1.11 -10.67 4.15
N ASP A 102 -0.13 -11.56 4.31
CA ASP A 102 -0.35 -12.97 4.66
C ASP A 102 -1.18 -13.19 5.94
N PRO A 103 -1.01 -12.42 7.04
CA PRO A 103 -1.83 -12.61 8.25
C PRO A 103 -3.33 -12.42 7.99
N LEU A 104 -3.72 -11.37 7.27
CA LEU A 104 -5.11 -11.13 6.94
C LEU A 104 -5.60 -12.13 5.89
N HIS A 105 -4.75 -12.50 4.91
CA HIS A 105 -5.06 -13.53 3.93
C HIS A 105 -5.45 -14.84 4.61
N ALA A 106 -4.64 -15.31 5.57
CA ALA A 106 -4.93 -16.51 6.32
C ALA A 106 -6.22 -16.40 7.14
N ALA A 107 -6.45 -15.26 7.80
CA ALA A 107 -7.64 -15.03 8.61
C ALA A 107 -8.93 -15.01 7.77
N VAL A 108 -8.92 -14.31 6.63
CA VAL A 108 -10.06 -14.21 5.70
C VAL A 108 -10.30 -15.54 5.00
N SER A 109 -9.25 -16.27 4.62
CA SER A 109 -9.37 -17.61 4.02
C SER A 109 -9.99 -18.65 4.96
N ALA A 110 -9.89 -18.44 6.27
CA ALA A 110 -10.50 -19.30 7.27
C ALA A 110 -11.98 -19.00 7.54
N LEU A 111 -12.55 -17.96 6.92
CA LEU A 111 -13.96 -17.62 7.09
C LEU A 111 -14.88 -18.62 6.36
N PRO A 112 -16.07 -18.92 6.93
CA PRO A 112 -17.07 -19.71 6.22
C PRO A 112 -17.46 -19.06 4.90
N GLY A 113 -17.41 -19.82 3.80
CA GLY A 113 -17.77 -19.32 2.47
C GLY A 113 -16.71 -18.42 1.81
N ALA A 114 -15.46 -18.39 2.31
CA ALA A 114 -14.38 -17.60 1.73
C ALA A 114 -14.09 -17.94 0.25
N THR A 115 -14.42 -19.17 -0.18
CA THR A 115 -14.29 -19.61 -1.59
C THR A 115 -15.48 -19.23 -2.47
N ASP A 116 -16.59 -18.78 -1.88
CA ASP A 116 -17.83 -18.48 -2.59
C ASP A 116 -17.96 -16.98 -2.94
N ARG A 117 -17.07 -16.16 -2.35
CA ARG A 117 -17.02 -14.71 -2.49
C ARG A 117 -15.63 -14.25 -2.89
N VAL A 118 -15.52 -13.00 -3.31
CA VAL A 118 -14.24 -12.39 -3.67
C VAL A 118 -13.71 -11.57 -2.51
N ALA A 119 -12.44 -11.78 -2.16
CA ALA A 119 -11.71 -10.89 -1.27
C ALA A 119 -10.38 -10.47 -1.92
N VAL A 120 -10.12 -9.15 -2.00
CA VAL A 120 -8.86 -8.58 -2.49
C VAL A 120 -8.18 -7.83 -1.35
N LEU A 121 -7.06 -8.35 -0.89
CA LEU A 121 -6.29 -7.80 0.23
C LEU A 121 -5.03 -7.09 -0.26
N SER A 122 -4.33 -6.43 0.66
CA SER A 122 -3.09 -5.73 0.33
C SER A 122 -3.27 -4.71 -0.79
N ALA A 123 -4.39 -4.00 -0.81
CA ALA A 123 -4.69 -3.01 -1.84
C ALA A 123 -4.12 -1.62 -1.49
N GLY A 124 -2.82 -1.54 -1.18
CA GLY A 124 -2.17 -0.30 -0.75
C GLY A 124 -0.96 0.11 -1.60
N LEU A 125 -0.18 1.08 -1.12
CA LEU A 125 1.11 1.41 -1.72
C LEU A 125 2.11 0.25 -1.53
N MET A 126 2.29 -0.19 -0.28
CA MET A 126 3.04 -1.37 0.08
C MET A 126 2.41 -2.03 1.32
N PRO A 127 1.89 -3.26 1.22
CA PRO A 127 1.77 -4.08 0.00
C PRO A 127 0.69 -3.55 -0.97
N GLY A 128 0.73 -3.96 -2.24
CA GLY A 128 -0.23 -3.64 -3.29
C GLY A 128 0.44 -3.16 -4.58
N LEU A 129 0.57 -1.84 -4.74
CA LEU A 129 1.26 -1.24 -5.89
C LEU A 129 2.72 -1.67 -5.98
N SER A 130 3.36 -1.95 -4.84
CA SER A 130 4.70 -2.54 -4.76
C SER A 130 4.81 -3.93 -5.37
N GLY A 131 3.73 -4.70 -5.46
CA GLY A 131 3.70 -5.97 -6.20
C GLY A 131 3.17 -5.83 -7.63
N LEU A 132 2.19 -4.95 -7.84
CA LEU A 132 1.50 -4.76 -9.12
C LEU A 132 2.39 -4.06 -10.16
N LEU A 133 3.07 -2.99 -9.78
CA LEU A 133 3.88 -2.21 -10.72
C LEU A 133 5.13 -2.98 -11.23
N PRO A 134 5.87 -3.73 -10.40
CA PRO A 134 6.89 -4.63 -10.94
C PRO A 134 6.34 -5.71 -11.88
N ALA A 135 5.12 -6.19 -11.64
CA ALA A 135 4.50 -7.18 -12.53
C ALA A 135 4.19 -6.58 -13.91
N HIS A 136 3.70 -5.33 -13.96
CA HIS A 136 3.57 -4.57 -15.22
C HIS A 136 4.91 -4.43 -15.94
N LEU A 137 5.97 -4.08 -15.20
CA LEU A 137 7.32 -3.93 -15.78
C LEU A 137 7.86 -5.26 -16.31
N ALA A 138 7.59 -6.38 -15.64
CA ALA A 138 8.10 -7.69 -16.02
C ALA A 138 7.58 -8.16 -17.39
N ALA A 139 6.36 -7.78 -17.77
CA ALA A 139 5.82 -8.05 -19.11
C ALA A 139 6.65 -7.38 -20.22
N GLN A 140 7.37 -6.30 -19.89
CA GLN A 140 8.22 -5.51 -20.80
C GLN A 140 9.71 -5.85 -20.67
N ALA A 141 10.08 -6.73 -19.73
CA ALA A 141 11.46 -7.16 -19.48
C ALA A 141 11.54 -8.71 -19.42
N PRO A 142 11.18 -9.42 -20.52
CA PRO A 142 11.13 -10.87 -20.52
C PRO A 142 12.50 -11.49 -20.24
N GLY A 143 12.55 -12.43 -19.31
CA GLY A 143 13.80 -13.09 -18.91
C GLY A 143 14.63 -12.31 -17.89
N ALA A 144 14.12 -11.18 -17.36
CA ALA A 144 14.68 -10.54 -16.18
C ALA A 144 14.84 -11.56 -15.03
N ARG A 145 15.99 -11.51 -14.37
CA ARG A 145 16.32 -12.39 -13.23
C ARG A 145 16.61 -11.62 -11.96
N ARG A 146 16.86 -10.32 -12.07
CA ARG A 146 17.17 -9.46 -10.94
C ARG A 146 16.20 -8.30 -10.85
N MET A 147 15.88 -7.90 -9.63
CA MET A 147 15.07 -6.73 -9.35
C MET A 147 15.72 -5.87 -8.28
N THR A 148 15.75 -4.56 -8.50
CA THR A 148 16.05 -3.58 -7.44
C THR A 148 14.85 -2.65 -7.30
N GLY A 149 14.24 -2.59 -6.12
CA GLY A 149 13.11 -1.74 -5.82
C GLY A 149 13.42 -0.72 -4.74
N TYR A 150 12.95 0.51 -4.92
CA TYR A 150 12.93 1.56 -3.93
C TYR A 150 11.50 2.03 -3.75
N VAL A 151 11.03 2.08 -2.50
CA VAL A 151 9.73 2.65 -2.15
C VAL A 151 9.89 3.63 -1.01
N GLY A 152 9.41 4.85 -1.18
CA GLY A 152 9.54 5.85 -0.14
C GLY A 152 9.66 7.28 -0.65
N GLY A 153 10.02 8.19 0.23
CA GLY A 153 10.08 9.62 -0.06
C GLY A 153 9.92 10.47 1.19
N ARG A 154 9.22 11.61 1.02
CA ARG A 154 8.93 12.57 2.09
C ARG A 154 7.42 12.72 2.21
N ASP A 155 6.86 12.15 3.26
CA ASP A 155 5.42 12.21 3.52
C ASP A 155 5.12 12.20 5.03
N GLY A 156 3.87 12.47 5.37
CA GLY A 156 3.34 12.39 6.74
C GLY A 156 2.73 11.04 7.07
N PHE A 157 2.49 10.81 8.37
CA PHE A 157 1.74 9.67 8.87
C PHE A 157 0.42 10.11 9.49
N THR A 158 -0.62 9.30 9.33
CA THR A 158 -1.73 9.31 10.29
C THR A 158 -1.34 8.48 11.51
N PRO A 159 -1.92 8.72 12.71
CA PRO A 159 -1.61 7.90 13.89
C PRO A 159 -1.83 6.39 13.67
N GLY A 160 -2.86 6.01 12.93
CA GLY A 160 -3.13 4.61 12.59
C GLY A 160 -2.04 4.02 11.70
N ALA A 161 -1.69 4.73 10.61
CA ALA A 161 -0.61 4.31 9.74
C ALA A 161 0.74 4.22 10.46
N ALA A 162 1.02 5.14 11.40
CA ALA A 162 2.23 5.09 12.21
C ALA A 162 2.28 3.84 13.11
N LEU A 163 1.15 3.45 13.71
CA LEU A 163 1.05 2.22 14.50
C LEU A 163 1.27 0.98 13.62
N ASP A 164 0.63 0.92 12.45
CA ASP A 164 0.80 -0.20 11.52
C ASP A 164 2.25 -0.29 11.02
N PHE A 165 2.89 0.84 10.75
CA PHE A 165 4.29 0.89 10.32
C PHE A 165 5.27 0.43 11.42
N LEU A 166 4.97 0.72 12.69
CA LEU A 166 5.74 0.21 13.83
C LEU A 166 5.56 -1.31 14.01
N ALA A 167 4.38 -1.83 13.68
CA ALA A 167 4.06 -3.25 13.75
C ALA A 167 4.62 -4.04 12.56
N ALA A 168 4.77 -3.44 11.37
CA ALA A 168 5.33 -4.09 10.17
C ALA A 168 6.78 -4.60 10.34
N GLY A 169 7.47 -4.17 11.41
CA GLY A 169 8.79 -4.70 11.81
C GLY A 169 8.74 -6.09 12.45
N THR A 170 7.57 -6.72 12.61
CA THR A 170 7.44 -8.12 13.05
C THR A 170 7.70 -9.09 11.90
N ALA A 171 8.09 -10.32 12.23
CA ALA A 171 8.43 -11.36 11.25
C ALA A 171 7.26 -11.82 10.37
N GLU A 172 6.03 -11.36 10.64
CA GLU A 172 4.81 -11.75 9.93
C GLU A 172 4.66 -11.07 8.56
N TYR A 173 5.28 -9.90 8.37
CA TYR A 173 5.15 -9.09 7.14
C TYR A 173 6.43 -9.08 6.29
N GLY A 174 7.56 -9.50 6.86
CA GLY A 174 8.84 -9.48 6.19
C GLY A 174 10.01 -9.52 7.16
N GLU A 175 11.22 -9.35 6.61
CA GLU A 175 12.46 -9.39 7.37
C GLU A 175 13.36 -8.19 7.03
N PRO A 176 13.66 -7.30 8.00
CA PRO A 176 14.63 -6.23 7.83
C PRO A 176 16.01 -6.78 7.47
N SER A 177 16.75 -6.09 6.61
CA SER A 177 18.09 -6.49 6.16
C SER A 177 18.17 -7.81 5.40
N ALA A 178 17.06 -8.51 5.19
CA ALA A 178 17.03 -9.66 4.30
C ALA A 178 16.94 -9.23 2.84
N ALA A 179 17.31 -10.15 1.96
CA ALA A 179 17.15 -10.02 0.51
C ALA A 179 16.81 -11.38 -0.10
N TRP A 180 16.34 -11.37 -1.35
CA TRP A 180 16.16 -12.61 -2.11
C TRP A 180 17.44 -12.92 -2.87
N ARG A 181 18.00 -14.13 -2.69
CA ARG A 181 19.19 -14.61 -3.39
C ARG A 181 19.03 -16.06 -3.76
N ASP A 182 19.49 -16.41 -4.95
CA ASP A 182 19.42 -17.77 -5.48
C ASP A 182 18.04 -18.42 -5.31
N GLY A 183 16.96 -17.64 -5.49
CA GLY A 183 15.59 -18.15 -5.35
C GLY A 183 15.11 -18.38 -3.93
N ALA A 184 15.74 -17.77 -2.91
CA ALA A 184 15.31 -17.88 -1.52
C ALA A 184 15.64 -16.64 -0.68
N ARG A 185 14.93 -16.46 0.44
CA ARG A 185 15.29 -15.45 1.44
C ARG A 185 16.68 -15.72 2.01
N ARG A 186 17.46 -14.64 2.16
CA ARG A 186 18.72 -14.61 2.90
C ARG A 186 18.66 -13.48 3.93
N SER A 187 18.67 -13.85 5.19
CA SER A 187 18.75 -12.94 6.33
C SER A 187 20.04 -12.13 6.31
N HIS A 188 19.96 -10.85 6.69
CA HIS A 188 21.11 -9.95 6.82
C HIS A 188 22.00 -9.84 5.57
N ALA A 189 21.43 -10.05 4.38
CA ALA A 189 22.13 -9.96 3.11
C ALA A 189 22.45 -8.50 2.69
N LEU A 190 21.74 -7.52 3.26
CA LEU A 190 21.87 -6.11 2.93
C LEU A 190 21.99 -5.26 4.20
N ALA A 191 22.63 -4.10 4.07
CA ALA A 191 22.75 -3.12 5.15
C ALA A 191 22.15 -1.77 4.74
N ALA A 192 21.61 -1.03 5.70
CA ALA A 192 21.12 0.33 5.48
C ALA A 192 22.26 1.26 5.06
N ARG A 193 21.94 2.23 4.21
CA ARG A 193 22.91 3.20 3.67
C ARG A 193 22.32 4.60 3.77
N ALA A 194 23.10 5.53 4.29
CA ALA A 194 22.72 6.94 4.40
C ALA A 194 23.18 7.73 3.18
N GLU A 195 22.48 8.83 2.90
CA GLU A 195 22.84 9.82 1.88
C GLU A 195 23.05 9.20 0.47
N VAL A 196 22.21 8.25 0.09
CA VAL A 196 22.28 7.60 -1.22
C VAL A 196 21.56 8.46 -2.26
N PRO A 197 22.24 8.90 -3.33
CA PRO A 197 21.59 9.59 -4.45
C PRO A 197 20.90 8.55 -5.34
N VAL A 198 19.67 8.19 -5.01
CA VAL A 198 18.86 7.30 -5.84
C VAL A 198 18.24 8.12 -6.98
N PRO A 199 18.39 7.73 -8.26
CA PRO A 199 17.74 8.43 -9.37
C PRO A 199 16.25 8.67 -9.13
N PHE A 200 15.75 9.80 -9.63
CA PHE A 200 14.36 10.30 -9.48
C PHE A 200 13.93 10.80 -8.09
N PHE A 201 14.70 10.55 -7.03
CA PHE A 201 14.49 11.21 -5.74
C PHE A 201 15.00 12.65 -5.81
N ASP A 202 14.28 13.58 -5.18
CA ASP A 202 14.63 15.01 -5.20
C ASP A 202 15.89 15.31 -4.37
N GLU A 203 16.29 14.37 -3.51
CA GLU A 203 17.44 14.48 -2.62
C GLU A 203 18.06 13.10 -2.34
N PRO A 204 19.30 13.06 -1.82
CA PRO A 204 19.85 11.86 -1.21
C PRO A 204 18.96 11.35 -0.07
N VAL A 205 18.78 10.04 -0.02
CA VAL A 205 17.88 9.37 0.93
C VAL A 205 18.64 8.40 1.84
N LEU A 206 18.08 8.16 3.02
CA LEU A 206 18.41 6.95 3.77
C LEU A 206 17.65 5.78 3.14
N VAL A 207 18.36 4.72 2.76
CA VAL A 207 17.75 3.47 2.30
C VAL A 207 17.90 2.38 3.36
N GLN A 208 16.80 1.73 3.70
CA GLN A 208 16.74 0.61 4.64
C GLN A 208 16.23 -0.64 3.91
N PRO A 209 17.01 -1.73 3.88
CA PRO A 209 16.59 -2.95 3.21
C PRO A 209 15.47 -3.64 3.99
N TYR A 210 14.42 -4.05 3.28
CA TYR A 210 13.29 -4.78 3.85
C TYR A 210 12.72 -5.74 2.81
N LEU A 211 12.81 -7.04 3.09
CA LEU A 211 12.20 -8.07 2.22
C LEU A 211 10.82 -8.42 2.78
N SER A 212 9.75 -7.91 2.16
CA SER A 212 8.38 -8.26 2.51
C SER A 212 7.98 -9.64 1.99
N THR A 213 6.97 -10.26 2.59
CA THR A 213 6.43 -11.52 2.06
C THR A 213 5.78 -11.32 0.68
N GLU A 214 5.17 -10.17 0.41
CA GLU A 214 4.76 -9.76 -0.93
C GLU A 214 5.93 -9.79 -1.93
N THR A 215 7.08 -9.23 -1.56
CA THR A 215 8.27 -9.22 -2.43
C THR A 215 8.75 -10.65 -2.70
N GLU A 216 8.70 -11.55 -1.71
CA GLU A 216 9.01 -12.96 -1.92
C GLU A 216 7.99 -13.65 -2.86
N ARG A 217 6.69 -13.39 -2.70
CA ARG A 217 5.65 -13.94 -3.59
C ARG A 217 5.86 -13.47 -5.03
N LEU A 218 6.12 -12.18 -5.21
CA LEU A 218 6.44 -11.58 -6.50
C LEU A 218 7.71 -12.21 -7.12
N ALA A 219 8.79 -12.34 -6.34
CA ALA A 219 10.04 -12.94 -6.80
C ALA A 219 9.85 -14.38 -7.30
N ARG A 220 9.07 -15.19 -6.57
CA ARG A 220 8.72 -16.56 -6.99
C ARG A 220 7.89 -16.56 -8.28
N ARG A 221 6.84 -15.72 -8.34
CA ARG A 221 5.94 -15.63 -9.50
C ARG A 221 6.67 -15.23 -10.78
N LEU A 222 7.60 -14.29 -10.68
CA LEU A 222 8.38 -13.79 -11.82
C LEU A 222 9.64 -14.61 -12.10
N GLY A 223 9.97 -15.60 -11.27
CA GLY A 223 11.17 -16.43 -11.44
C GLY A 223 12.49 -15.65 -11.27
N LEU A 224 12.50 -14.67 -10.37
CA LEU A 224 13.67 -13.86 -10.03
C LEU A 224 14.64 -14.65 -9.13
N THR A 225 15.93 -14.49 -9.38
CA THR A 225 17.00 -15.09 -8.56
C THR A 225 17.51 -14.14 -7.49
N ASP A 226 17.56 -12.84 -7.80
CA ASP A 226 18.09 -11.82 -6.89
C ASP A 226 17.11 -10.64 -6.78
N VAL A 227 16.73 -10.27 -5.56
CA VAL A 227 15.91 -9.07 -5.30
C VAL A 227 16.49 -8.25 -4.17
N ASP A 228 16.70 -6.96 -4.44
CA ASP A 228 17.04 -5.93 -3.47
C ASP A 228 15.87 -4.98 -3.33
N TRP A 229 15.29 -4.88 -2.14
CA TRP A 229 14.15 -4.00 -1.89
C TRP A 229 14.45 -3.04 -0.74
N TRP A 230 14.25 -1.75 -1.00
CA TRP A 230 14.68 -0.65 -0.13
C TRP A 230 13.50 0.26 0.22
N SER A 231 13.26 0.44 1.52
CA SER A 231 12.49 1.58 2.02
C SER A 231 13.37 2.82 2.00
N ALA A 232 12.92 3.89 1.33
CA ALA A 232 13.66 5.13 1.17
C ALA A 232 13.05 6.27 2.02
N PHE A 233 13.89 7.03 2.70
CA PHE A 233 13.46 8.13 3.57
C PHE A 233 14.18 9.42 3.21
N ALA A 234 13.41 10.40 2.72
CA ALA A 234 13.87 11.75 2.42
C ALA A 234 13.73 12.65 3.66
N GLY A 235 14.69 12.51 4.57
CA GLY A 235 14.70 13.16 5.88
C GLY A 235 15.40 12.28 6.91
N SER A 236 15.85 12.87 8.01
CA SER A 236 16.60 12.15 9.06
C SER A 236 15.80 11.94 10.34
N ARG A 237 14.73 12.71 10.58
CA ARG A 237 13.98 12.63 11.84
C ARG A 237 13.05 11.44 11.85
N LEU A 238 12.31 11.24 10.75
CA LEU A 238 11.37 10.14 10.60
C LEU A 238 12.05 8.76 10.74
N PRO A 239 13.15 8.44 10.05
CA PRO A 239 13.81 7.15 10.25
C PRO A 239 14.42 6.98 11.65
N ALA A 240 14.85 8.06 12.30
CA ALA A 240 15.33 8.00 13.68
C ALA A 240 14.18 7.68 14.67
N ALA A 241 13.03 8.34 14.51
CA ALA A 241 11.82 8.07 15.29
C ALA A 241 11.31 6.65 15.06
N LEU A 242 11.33 6.19 13.80
CA LEU A 242 10.96 4.83 13.42
C LEU A 242 11.86 3.80 14.11
N ALA A 243 13.18 3.97 14.04
CA ALA A 243 14.12 3.06 14.69
C ALA A 243 13.90 3.00 16.21
N ALA A 244 13.59 4.13 16.85
CA ALA A 244 13.27 4.18 18.26
C ALA A 244 11.94 3.48 18.60
N GLY A 245 10.88 3.73 17.82
CA GLY A 245 9.59 3.08 17.99
C GLY A 245 9.65 1.57 17.76
N ALA A 246 10.34 1.12 16.71
CA ALA A 246 10.50 -0.29 16.41
C ALA A 246 11.28 -1.05 17.49
N ARG A 247 12.28 -0.40 18.13
CA ARG A 247 12.93 -0.97 19.32
C ARG A 247 11.95 -1.19 20.45
N ARG A 248 11.15 -0.16 20.79
CA ARG A 248 10.12 -0.27 21.84
C ARG A 248 9.12 -1.39 21.55
N ALA A 249 8.67 -1.52 20.30
CA ALA A 249 7.76 -2.59 19.90
C ALA A 249 8.37 -3.98 20.14
N ARG A 250 9.63 -4.20 19.74
CA ARG A 250 10.35 -5.46 19.99
C ARG A 250 10.57 -5.74 21.48
N ASP A 251 10.75 -4.69 22.28
CA ASP A 251 10.95 -4.80 23.73
C ASP A 251 9.63 -5.00 24.50
N GLY A 252 8.51 -5.28 23.81
CA GLY A 252 7.22 -5.58 24.43
C GLY A 252 6.50 -4.34 25.00
N ALA A 253 6.64 -3.18 24.36
CA ALA A 253 5.96 -1.96 24.77
C ALA A 253 4.43 -2.11 24.87
N THR A 254 3.85 -1.49 25.89
CA THR A 254 2.40 -1.38 26.08
C THR A 254 1.73 -0.58 24.95
N ALA A 255 0.42 -0.73 24.79
CA ALA A 255 -0.37 0.02 23.81
C ALA A 255 -0.20 1.56 23.96
N ALA A 256 -0.12 2.07 25.19
CA ALA A 256 0.11 3.49 25.44
C ALA A 256 1.49 3.97 24.97
N GLN A 257 2.53 3.15 25.18
CA GLN A 257 3.89 3.45 24.71
C GLN A 257 4.01 3.37 23.19
N LEU A 258 3.30 2.43 22.55
CA LEU A 258 3.22 2.36 21.09
C LEU A 258 2.47 3.57 20.52
N ALA A 259 1.40 4.03 21.17
CA ALA A 259 0.68 5.24 20.78
C ALA A 259 1.57 6.50 20.88
N ASP A 260 2.37 6.62 21.96
CA ASP A 260 3.36 7.71 22.09
C ASP A 260 4.45 7.62 21.00
N ALA A 261 4.97 6.42 20.72
CA ALA A 261 5.93 6.21 19.63
C ALA A 261 5.34 6.58 18.26
N ALA A 262 4.08 6.24 18.00
CA ALA A 262 3.38 6.62 16.78
C ALA A 262 3.19 8.15 16.69
N ALA A 263 2.85 8.82 17.79
CA ALA A 263 2.76 10.28 17.83
C ALA A 263 4.12 10.96 17.58
N GLN A 264 5.20 10.41 18.10
CA GLN A 264 6.57 10.86 17.84
C GLN A 264 6.94 10.69 16.35
N LEU A 265 6.57 9.55 15.76
CA LEU A 265 6.79 9.28 14.34
C LEU A 265 6.03 10.30 13.46
N CYS A 266 4.75 10.56 13.75
CA CYS A 266 3.97 11.58 13.04
C CYS A 266 4.63 12.96 13.11
N ARG A 267 5.05 13.39 14.31
CA ARG A 267 5.72 14.69 14.49
C ARG A 267 7.05 14.76 13.73
N ALA A 268 7.83 13.68 13.75
CA ALA A 268 9.08 13.61 13.00
C ALA A 268 8.84 13.72 11.49
N ALA A 269 7.80 13.05 10.98
CA ALA A 269 7.35 13.15 9.59
C ALA A 269 6.98 14.60 9.23
N GLU A 270 6.16 15.24 10.07
CA GLU A 270 5.74 16.64 9.88
C GLU A 270 6.94 17.58 9.78
N LEU A 271 7.92 17.43 10.68
CA LEU A 271 9.14 18.24 10.68
C LEU A 271 10.01 18.00 9.43
N ASP A 272 10.10 16.76 8.95
CA ASP A 272 10.83 16.47 7.70
C ASP A 272 10.09 17.02 6.46
N THR A 273 8.76 17.16 6.53
CA THR A 273 7.93 17.79 5.48
C THR A 273 7.84 19.31 5.57
N PHE A 274 8.31 19.94 6.66
CA PHE A 274 8.11 21.37 6.88
C PHE A 274 8.78 22.22 5.79
N GLY A 275 7.99 23.05 5.10
CA GLY A 275 8.47 23.94 4.04
C GLY A 275 8.86 23.23 2.74
N ARG A 276 8.54 21.93 2.57
CA ARG A 276 8.94 21.14 1.41
C ARG A 276 7.74 20.35 0.86
N PRO A 277 7.64 20.16 -0.47
CA PRO A 277 6.55 19.38 -1.05
C PRO A 277 6.65 17.91 -0.62
N ARG A 278 5.50 17.27 -0.41
CA ARG A 278 5.42 15.83 -0.15
C ARG A 278 5.48 15.04 -1.45
N TYR A 279 6.02 13.84 -1.37
CA TYR A 279 5.97 12.88 -2.47
C TYR A 279 6.24 11.46 -1.96
N GLN A 280 5.79 10.49 -2.75
CA GLN A 280 6.18 9.09 -2.65
C GLN A 280 6.66 8.60 -4.01
N LEU A 281 7.70 7.79 -4.02
CA LEU A 281 8.23 7.13 -5.20
C LEU A 281 8.17 5.62 -5.04
N LEU A 282 7.81 4.93 -6.11
CA LEU A 282 8.15 3.54 -6.36
C LEU A 282 9.04 3.49 -7.59
N VAL A 283 10.31 3.13 -7.41
CA VAL A 283 11.29 2.99 -8.48
C VAL A 283 11.71 1.52 -8.54
N VAL A 284 11.53 0.88 -9.69
CA VAL A 284 11.80 -0.55 -9.84
C VAL A 284 12.64 -0.76 -11.08
N GLU A 285 13.83 -1.32 -10.92
CA GLU A 285 14.64 -1.84 -12.02
C GLU A 285 14.43 -3.35 -12.13
N LEU A 286 14.17 -3.83 -13.35
CA LEU A 286 14.33 -5.24 -13.72
C LEU A 286 15.51 -5.40 -14.67
N THR A 287 16.40 -6.33 -14.35
CA THR A 287 17.62 -6.60 -15.13
C THR A 287 17.58 -8.02 -15.70
N GLY A 288 17.65 -8.11 -17.02
CA GLY A 288 17.85 -9.34 -17.79
C GLY A 288 19.29 -9.51 -18.27
N PRO A 289 19.58 -10.58 -19.04
CA PRO A 289 20.92 -10.83 -19.57
C PRO A 289 21.42 -9.78 -20.57
N ALA A 290 20.52 -9.14 -21.30
CA ALA A 290 20.83 -8.23 -22.40
C ALA A 290 20.39 -6.79 -22.15
N ASP A 291 19.42 -6.58 -21.26
CA ASP A 291 18.78 -5.29 -21.04
C ASP A 291 18.37 -5.08 -19.59
N ALA A 292 18.06 -3.82 -19.29
CA ALA A 292 17.40 -3.41 -18.07
C ALA A 292 16.25 -2.47 -18.43
N ARG A 293 15.26 -2.42 -17.55
CA ARG A 293 14.11 -1.51 -17.63
C ARG A 293 13.82 -0.95 -16.26
N VAL A 294 13.41 0.31 -16.22
CA VAL A 294 13.07 1.00 -14.98
C VAL A 294 11.63 1.48 -15.04
N LEU A 295 10.83 1.16 -14.03
CA LEU A 295 9.54 1.80 -13.80
C LEU A 295 9.68 2.85 -12.71
N VAL A 296 9.13 4.03 -12.95
CA VAL A 296 9.04 5.12 -11.97
C VAL A 296 7.58 5.51 -11.80
N CYS A 297 7.05 5.32 -10.59
CA CYS A 297 5.77 5.85 -10.15
C CYS A 297 6.03 6.92 -9.09
N ARG A 298 5.67 8.17 -9.39
CA ARG A 298 5.70 9.29 -8.45
C ARG A 298 4.27 9.67 -8.08
N GLY A 299 3.99 9.68 -6.79
CA GLY A 299 2.73 10.13 -6.24
C GLY A 299 2.86 11.33 -5.31
N THR A 300 1.72 11.96 -5.03
CA THR A 300 1.61 13.11 -4.10
C THR A 300 1.77 12.72 -2.63
N GLY A 301 1.63 11.43 -2.32
CA GLY A 301 1.82 10.85 -0.99
C GLY A 301 1.27 9.43 -0.90
N ALA A 302 1.57 8.73 0.19
CA ALA A 302 1.22 7.35 0.44
C ALA A 302 -0.29 7.15 0.52
N ASN A 303 -1.00 8.04 1.21
CA ASN A 303 -2.47 7.95 1.32
C ASN A 303 -3.17 8.05 -0.04
N GLY A 304 -2.66 8.89 -0.94
CA GLY A 304 -3.20 9.05 -2.29
C GLY A 304 -3.00 7.79 -3.14
N LEU A 305 -1.77 7.26 -3.14
CA LEU A 305 -1.43 6.03 -3.85
C LEU A 305 -2.17 4.81 -3.29
N THR A 306 -2.25 4.65 -1.96
CA THR A 306 -3.05 3.59 -1.32
C THR A 306 -4.53 3.76 -1.65
N GLY A 307 -5.08 4.99 -1.61
CA GLY A 307 -6.48 5.23 -1.98
C GLY A 307 -6.80 4.83 -3.43
N ALA A 308 -5.88 5.10 -4.36
CA ALA A 308 -6.00 4.65 -5.75
C ALA A 308 -5.95 3.12 -5.84
N ALA A 309 -5.03 2.47 -5.14
CA ALA A 309 -4.88 1.00 -5.11
C ALA A 309 -6.14 0.29 -4.57
N VAL A 310 -6.72 0.80 -3.49
CA VAL A 310 -7.98 0.30 -2.94
C VAL A 310 -9.11 0.42 -3.97
N ALA A 311 -9.21 1.57 -4.63
CA ALA A 311 -10.25 1.81 -5.62
C ALA A 311 -10.09 0.89 -6.85
N LEU A 312 -8.85 0.58 -7.28
CA LEU A 312 -8.60 -0.43 -8.32
C LEU A 312 -9.14 -1.81 -7.92
N GLY A 313 -8.82 -2.26 -6.70
CA GLY A 313 -9.33 -3.52 -6.17
C GLY A 313 -10.86 -3.56 -6.13
N ALA A 314 -11.48 -2.48 -5.65
CA ALA A 314 -12.93 -2.37 -5.58
C ALA A 314 -13.61 -2.38 -6.96
N LEU A 315 -13.02 -1.71 -7.97
CA LEU A 315 -13.52 -1.71 -9.33
C LEU A 315 -13.41 -3.10 -9.98
N ALA A 316 -12.26 -3.76 -9.84
CA ALA A 316 -12.06 -5.10 -10.40
C ALA A 316 -13.03 -6.13 -9.79
N VAL A 317 -13.27 -6.04 -8.48
CA VAL A 317 -14.26 -6.87 -7.78
C VAL A 317 -15.67 -6.55 -8.28
N ALA A 318 -16.05 -5.27 -8.35
CA ALA A 318 -17.39 -4.86 -8.78
C ALA A 318 -17.69 -5.19 -10.26
N ALA A 319 -16.67 -5.20 -11.12
CA ALA A 319 -16.78 -5.60 -12.51
C ALA A 319 -16.89 -7.11 -12.71
N GLY A 320 -16.58 -7.92 -11.68
CA GLY A 320 -16.54 -9.38 -11.78
C GLY A 320 -15.27 -9.92 -12.47
N ASP A 321 -14.21 -9.11 -12.52
CA ASP A 321 -12.94 -9.46 -13.17
C ASP A 321 -12.05 -10.36 -12.28
N VAL A 322 -12.39 -10.47 -11.00
CA VAL A 322 -11.66 -11.29 -10.02
C VAL A 322 -12.46 -12.56 -9.69
N PRO A 323 -11.86 -13.76 -9.80
CA PRO A 323 -12.56 -15.00 -9.49
C PRO A 323 -12.83 -15.14 -7.98
N PRO A 324 -13.85 -15.92 -7.56
CA PRO A 324 -14.08 -16.23 -6.15
C PRO A 324 -12.83 -16.79 -5.45
N GLY A 325 -12.64 -16.40 -4.19
CA GLY A 325 -11.47 -16.70 -3.37
C GLY A 325 -10.84 -15.46 -2.73
N VAL A 326 -9.77 -15.70 -1.99
CA VAL A 326 -9.00 -14.66 -1.29
C VAL A 326 -7.69 -14.43 -2.03
N HIS A 327 -7.46 -13.20 -2.46
CA HIS A 327 -6.35 -12.82 -3.32
C HIS A 327 -5.63 -11.59 -2.79
N HIS A 328 -4.38 -11.40 -3.20
CA HIS A 328 -3.67 -10.12 -3.07
C HIS A 328 -3.93 -9.25 -4.31
N LEU A 329 -3.99 -7.92 -4.15
CA LEU A 329 -4.20 -6.99 -5.26
C LEU A 329 -3.24 -7.26 -6.44
N ALA A 330 -1.95 -7.42 -6.16
CA ALA A 330 -0.90 -7.62 -7.15
C ALA A 330 -1.01 -8.94 -7.96
N GLU A 331 -1.85 -9.87 -7.50
CA GLU A 331 -2.10 -11.19 -8.10
C GLU A 331 -3.47 -11.27 -8.78
N ALA A 332 -4.44 -10.49 -8.28
CA ALA A 332 -5.84 -10.52 -8.73
C ALA A 332 -6.17 -9.53 -9.85
N VAL A 333 -5.48 -8.38 -9.86
CA VAL A 333 -5.81 -7.26 -10.76
C VAL A 333 -4.86 -7.27 -11.96
N ASP A 334 -5.43 -7.08 -13.15
CA ASP A 334 -4.65 -6.91 -14.38
C ASP A 334 -3.72 -5.67 -14.24
N PRO A 335 -2.39 -5.86 -14.34
CA PRO A 335 -1.44 -4.80 -14.07
C PRO A 335 -1.44 -3.70 -15.15
N ASP A 336 -1.78 -4.03 -16.40
CA ASP A 336 -1.80 -3.06 -17.50
C ASP A 336 -3.04 -2.15 -17.38
N TRP A 337 -4.21 -2.76 -17.12
CA TRP A 337 -5.44 -2.02 -16.83
C TRP A 337 -5.28 -1.09 -15.62
N ALA A 338 -4.66 -1.58 -14.55
CA ALA A 338 -4.41 -0.80 -13.35
C ALA A 338 -3.46 0.38 -13.63
N VAL A 339 -2.40 0.18 -14.41
CA VAL A 339 -1.48 1.26 -14.80
C VAL A 339 -2.18 2.33 -15.63
N ASP A 340 -3.05 1.96 -16.56
CA ASP A 340 -3.81 2.91 -17.37
C ASP A 340 -4.73 3.79 -16.50
N LEU A 341 -5.44 3.21 -15.54
CA LEU A 341 -6.25 3.97 -14.57
C LEU A 341 -5.40 4.82 -13.62
N LEU A 342 -4.27 4.30 -13.14
CA LEU A 342 -3.35 5.05 -12.29
C LEU A 342 -2.81 6.30 -12.99
N ARG A 343 -2.60 6.27 -14.31
CA ARG A 343 -2.20 7.46 -15.07
C ARG A 343 -3.25 8.57 -15.09
N THR A 344 -4.52 8.25 -14.86
CA THR A 344 -5.59 9.26 -14.73
C THR A 344 -5.77 9.73 -13.29
N SER A 345 -5.06 9.15 -12.32
CA SER A 345 -5.19 9.49 -10.91
C SER A 345 -4.52 10.83 -10.60
N PRO A 346 -5.21 11.77 -9.93
CA PRO A 346 -4.55 12.98 -9.43
C PRO A 346 -3.54 12.71 -8.31
N ALA A 347 -3.52 11.50 -7.74
CA ALA A 347 -2.51 11.09 -6.77
C ALA A 347 -1.20 10.66 -7.43
N VAL A 348 -1.19 10.38 -8.74
CA VAL A 348 -0.02 9.97 -9.53
C VAL A 348 0.42 11.15 -10.39
N THR A 349 1.59 11.71 -10.09
CA THR A 349 2.15 12.84 -10.86
C THR A 349 3.04 12.38 -12.02
N SER A 350 3.55 11.16 -11.98
CA SER A 350 4.27 10.52 -13.08
C SER A 350 4.20 9.01 -12.94
N LEU A 351 3.92 8.28 -14.02
CA LEU A 351 4.04 6.83 -14.08
C LEU A 351 4.56 6.42 -15.46
N ARG A 352 5.82 6.00 -15.53
CA ARG A 352 6.51 5.72 -16.79
C ARG A 352 7.48 4.55 -16.68
N VAL A 353 7.76 3.94 -17.83
CA VAL A 353 8.78 2.90 -18.02
C VAL A 353 9.87 3.48 -18.91
N GLU A 354 11.12 3.26 -18.52
CA GLU A 354 12.31 3.81 -19.13
C GLU A 354 13.27 2.66 -19.52
N ASP A 355 13.99 2.84 -20.63
CA ASP A 355 14.93 1.85 -21.15
C ASP A 355 16.31 1.95 -20.49
N GLY A 356 16.95 0.83 -20.19
CA GLY A 356 18.30 0.81 -19.61
C GLY A 356 18.33 0.77 -18.09
N PRO A 357 19.53 0.71 -17.49
CA PRO A 357 19.71 0.51 -16.06
C PRO A 357 19.43 1.80 -15.28
N LEU A 358 19.03 1.68 -14.01
CA LEU A 358 18.72 2.81 -13.14
C LEU A 358 19.88 3.80 -13.02
N GLY A 359 21.12 3.29 -12.96
CA GLY A 359 22.33 4.12 -12.88
C GLY A 359 22.63 4.96 -14.13
N SER A 360 21.85 4.86 -15.21
CA SER A 360 21.96 5.78 -16.36
C SER A 360 21.17 7.07 -16.18
N TYR A 361 20.32 7.16 -15.15
CA TYR A 361 19.43 8.28 -14.86
C TYR A 361 19.94 9.17 -13.72
N ASP A 362 21.26 9.21 -13.52
CA ASP A 362 21.90 10.03 -12.49
C ASP A 362 21.36 11.47 -12.50
N LEU A 363 21.23 12.05 -11.31
CA LEU A 363 20.87 13.46 -11.15
C LEU A 363 21.86 14.28 -11.96
N ILE A 364 21.40 14.86 -13.08
CA ILE A 364 22.15 15.92 -13.75
C ILE A 364 22.31 16.99 -12.68
N GLU A 365 23.52 17.17 -12.16
CA GLU A 365 23.85 18.38 -11.42
C GLU A 365 23.50 19.52 -12.36
N GLU A 366 22.42 20.25 -12.07
CA GLU A 366 22.19 21.56 -12.69
C GLU A 366 23.36 22.43 -12.25
N GLY A 367 24.44 22.38 -13.03
CA GLY A 367 25.54 23.30 -12.96
C GLY A 367 24.95 24.69 -13.16
N VAL A 368 24.96 25.47 -12.08
CA VAL A 368 24.73 26.91 -12.14
C VAL A 368 25.76 27.48 -13.11
N ALA A 369 25.29 27.86 -14.31
CA ALA A 369 26.06 28.65 -15.27
C ALA A 369 26.04 30.13 -14.87
#